data_AF-A0A834YY76-F1
#
_entry.id   AF-A0A834YY76-F1
#
_cell.length_a   1.000
_cell.length_b   1.000
_cell.length_c   1.000
_cell.angle_alpha   90.00
_cell.angle_beta   90.00
_cell.angle_gamma   90.00
#
_symmetry.space_group_name_H-M   'P 1'
#
loop_
_entity.id
_entity.type
_entity.pdbx_description
1 polymer ?
#
loop_
_entity_poly.entity_id
_entity_poly.type
_entity_poly.pdbx_seq_one_letter_code
_entity_poly.pdbx_strand_id
1 'polypeptide(L)'
;MTTSTAMGTSIVQLECPSRSNLIYDMNFYGNHIQTIITRAPHIFNSCIVDIEKVHRWRLKRLVVGLDVEVLADFSGYKIEYPATTIQICVSRNCLIFHNYHARRVLRSLFQFFSNPNYTFTGVAISDDAKKL
;
A
#
# COMPACT_ATOMS: atom_id res chain seq x y z
N MET A 1 33.24 -12.63 -19.57
CA MET A 1 32.51 -13.65 -18.79
C MET A 1 31.38 -12.94 -18.07
N THR A 2 30.15 -13.12 -18.56
CA THR A 2 28.94 -12.56 -17.95
C THR A 2 28.62 -13.35 -16.68
N THR A 3 28.82 -12.75 -15.51
CA THR A 3 28.30 -13.30 -14.25
C THR A 3 26.79 -13.15 -14.27
N SER A 4 26.10 -14.24 -14.63
CA SER A 4 24.66 -14.40 -14.36
C SER A 4 24.50 -14.55 -12.86
N THR A 5 24.34 -13.44 -12.15
CA THR A 5 23.89 -13.45 -10.76
C THR A 5 22.51 -14.11 -10.77
N ALA A 6 22.36 -15.23 -10.07
CA ALA A 6 21.04 -15.80 -9.82
C ALA A 6 20.17 -14.68 -9.21
N MET A 7 19.18 -14.21 -9.95
CA MET A 7 18.32 -13.11 -9.50
C MET A 7 17.38 -13.65 -8.44
N GLY A 8 17.85 -13.73 -7.20
CA GLY A 8 17.07 -14.20 -6.05
C GLY A 8 16.06 -13.17 -5.56
N THR A 9 15.36 -13.54 -4.49
CA THR A 9 14.49 -12.62 -3.75
C THR A 9 15.20 -12.15 -2.48
N SER A 10 15.14 -10.85 -2.17
CA SER A 10 15.65 -10.32 -0.90
C SER A 10 14.80 -9.16 -0.40
N ILE A 11 14.86 -8.91 0.91
CA ILE A 11 14.21 -7.77 1.56
C ILE A 11 15.26 -7.10 2.43
N VAL A 12 15.49 -5.81 2.21
CA VAL A 12 16.48 -5.02 2.94
C VAL A 12 15.78 -3.82 3.55
N GLN A 13 15.93 -3.62 4.86
CA GLN A 13 15.44 -2.42 5.52
C GLN A 13 16.40 -1.26 5.22
N LEU A 14 15.87 -0.15 4.73
CA LEU A 14 16.63 1.07 4.49
C LEU A 14 16.63 1.93 5.76
N GLU A 15 17.72 2.66 5.98
CA GLU A 15 17.76 3.67 7.04
C GLU A 15 16.73 4.77 6.76
N CYS A 16 15.87 5.05 7.74
CA CYS A 16 14.91 6.13 7.67
C CYS A 16 15.08 7.02 8.91
N PRO A 17 15.26 8.35 8.73
CA PRO A 17 15.36 9.27 9.86
C PRO A 17 14.05 9.45 10.63
N SER A 18 12.92 9.06 10.02
CA SER A 18 11.58 9.15 10.60
C SER A 18 11.27 7.94 11.47
N ARG A 19 10.71 8.17 12.67
CA ARG A 19 10.13 7.12 13.52
C ARG A 19 8.69 6.75 13.14
N SER A 20 8.09 7.48 12.20
CA SER A 20 6.69 7.32 11.80
C SER A 20 6.48 6.25 10.70
N ASN A 21 7.56 5.77 10.09
CA ASN A 21 7.50 4.79 9.01
C ASN A 21 8.77 3.95 8.94
N LEU A 22 8.65 2.80 8.30
CA LEU A 22 9.77 1.95 7.90
C LEU A 22 9.83 1.92 6.38
N ILE A 23 11.04 1.81 5.82
CA ILE A 23 11.25 1.70 4.38
C ILE A 23 12.02 0.42 4.11
N TYR A 24 11.53 -0.36 3.15
CA TYR A 24 12.17 -1.58 2.67
C TYR A 24 12.43 -1.48 1.19
N ASP A 25 13.57 -1.99 0.75
CA ASP A 25 13.84 -2.33 -0.65
C ASP A 25 13.70 -3.84 -0.81
N MET A 26 12.77 -4.26 -1.65
CA MET A 26 12.55 -5.66 -1.97
C MET A 26 13.08 -5.94 -3.37
N ASN A 27 14.01 -6.88 -3.49
CA ASN A 27 14.42 -7.40 -4.77
C ASN A 27 13.55 -8.61 -5.12
N PHE A 28 12.83 -8.53 -6.23
CA PHE A 28 12.07 -9.64 -6.79
C PHE A 28 12.62 -9.96 -8.18
N TYR A 29 13.54 -10.93 -8.26
CA TYR A 29 14.17 -11.34 -9.51
C TYR A 29 14.78 -10.16 -10.30
N GLY A 30 15.51 -9.28 -9.63
CA GLY A 30 16.14 -8.08 -10.20
C GLY A 30 15.23 -6.84 -10.25
N ASN A 31 13.95 -6.98 -9.87
CA ASN A 31 13.03 -5.86 -9.76
C ASN A 31 13.04 -5.33 -8.32
N HIS A 32 13.58 -4.13 -8.16
CA HIS A 32 13.55 -3.42 -6.89
C HIS A 32 12.19 -2.76 -6.67
N ILE A 33 11.55 -3.08 -5.55
CA ILE A 33 10.25 -2.57 -5.12
C ILE A 33 10.47 -1.88 -3.77
N GLN A 34 10.30 -0.57 -3.76
CA GLN A 34 10.35 0.21 -2.53
C GLN A 34 9.01 0.08 -1.81
N THR A 35 9.05 -0.32 -0.55
CA THR A 35 7.86 -0.48 0.30
C THR A 35 7.97 0.40 1.54
N ILE A 36 6.98 1.24 1.74
CA ILE A 36 6.84 2.06 2.95
C ILE A 36 5.79 1.43 3.85
N ILE A 37 6.12 1.20 5.11
CA ILE A 37 5.19 0.71 6.12
C ILE A 37 4.93 1.83 7.12
N THR A 38 3.67 2.19 7.36
CA THR A 38 3.34 3.27 8.29
C THR A 38 1.99 3.09 8.98
N ARG A 39 1.89 3.66 10.19
CA ARG A 39 0.63 3.88 10.91
C ARG A 39 0.18 5.35 10.82
N ALA A 40 0.99 6.21 10.23
CA ALA A 40 0.85 7.64 10.32
C ALA A 40 0.04 8.20 9.12
N PRO A 41 -1.12 8.83 9.36
CA PRO A 41 -1.95 9.45 8.32
C PRO A 41 -1.22 10.42 7.39
N HIS A 42 -0.29 11.20 7.94
CA HIS A 42 0.45 12.20 7.16
C HIS A 42 1.47 11.55 6.21
N ILE A 43 2.06 10.41 6.59
CA ILE A 43 2.96 9.65 5.71
C ILE A 43 2.14 9.04 4.56
N PHE A 44 0.97 8.47 4.85
CA PHE A 44 0.05 7.99 3.81
C PHE A 44 -0.24 9.09 2.79
N ASN A 45 -0.66 10.27 3.25
CA ASN A 45 -0.96 11.40 2.37
C ASN A 45 0.24 11.84 1.53
N SER A 46 1.44 11.90 2.13
CA SER A 46 2.67 12.22 1.40
C SER A 46 2.94 11.19 0.30
N CYS A 47 2.84 9.90 0.62
CA CYS A 47 3.05 8.83 -0.36
C CYS A 47 2.06 8.93 -1.53
N ILE A 48 0.78 9.20 -1.27
CA ILE A 48 -0.21 9.39 -2.35
C ILE A 48 0.18 10.57 -3.24
N VAL A 49 0.52 11.72 -2.64
CA VAL A 49 0.96 12.91 -3.40
C VAL A 49 2.20 12.61 -4.24
N ASP A 50 3.16 11.86 -3.69
CA ASP A 50 4.39 11.53 -4.41
C ASP A 50 4.16 10.53 -5.54
N ILE A 51 3.30 9.52 -5.33
CA ILE A 51 2.81 8.61 -6.38
C ILE A 51 2.16 9.42 -7.51
N GLU A 52 1.29 10.38 -7.18
CA GLU A 52 0.60 11.20 -8.16
C GLU A 52 1.55 12.09 -8.95
N LYS A 53 2.54 12.71 -8.29
CA LYS A 53 3.58 13.51 -8.94
C LYS A 53 4.41 12.67 -9.91
N VAL A 54 4.89 11.50 -9.48
CA VAL A 54 5.72 10.59 -10.29
C VAL A 54 4.92 10.07 -11.49
N HIS A 55 3.60 9.90 -11.34
CA HIS A 55 2.72 9.38 -12.38
C HIS A 55 1.82 10.43 -13.03
N ARG A 56 2.20 11.71 -12.96
CA ARG A 56 1.42 12.86 -13.49
C ARG A 56 0.87 12.65 -14.89
N TRP A 57 1.67 12.02 -15.76
CA TRP A 57 1.35 11.79 -17.17
C TRP A 57 0.22 10.79 -17.41
N ARG A 58 -0.05 9.92 -16.42
CA ARG A 58 -1.04 8.83 -16.52
C ARG A 58 -2.06 8.86 -15.39
N LEU A 59 -2.20 9.99 -14.68
CA LEU A 59 -3.14 10.14 -13.56
C LEU A 59 -4.57 9.76 -13.94
N LYS A 60 -4.99 10.05 -15.18
CA LYS A 60 -6.33 9.72 -15.70
C LYS A 60 -6.60 8.21 -15.86
N ARG A 61 -5.57 7.37 -15.73
CA ARG A 61 -5.61 5.92 -15.97
C ARG A 61 -4.63 5.20 -15.04
N LEU A 62 -4.55 5.64 -13.78
CA LEU A 62 -3.58 5.07 -12.84
C LEU A 62 -4.06 3.68 -12.40
N VAL A 63 -3.26 2.66 -12.65
CA VAL A 63 -3.52 1.31 -12.14
C VAL A 63 -2.85 1.16 -10.80
N VAL A 64 -3.63 0.73 -9.80
CA VAL A 64 -3.23 0.62 -8.41
C VAL A 64 -3.47 -0.82 -7.94
N GLY A 65 -2.40 -1.52 -7.58
CA GLY A 65 -2.50 -2.78 -6.86
C GLY A 65 -3.09 -2.54 -5.47
N LEU A 66 -4.09 -3.30 -5.07
CA LEU A 66 -4.77 -3.19 -3.79
C LEU A 66 -4.96 -4.56 -3.17
N ASP A 67 -4.66 -4.64 -1.88
CA ASP A 67 -4.97 -5.78 -1.01
C ASP A 67 -5.36 -5.26 0.39
N VAL A 68 -6.38 -5.87 1.01
CA VAL A 68 -6.99 -5.36 2.26
C VAL A 68 -7.18 -6.48 3.27
N GLU A 69 -6.56 -6.31 4.44
CA GLU A 69 -6.67 -7.25 5.55
C GLU A 69 -7.45 -6.63 6.72
N VAL A 70 -8.38 -7.40 7.27
CA VAL A 70 -9.16 -7.04 8.44
C VAL A 70 -8.74 -7.96 9.58
N LEU A 71 -8.39 -7.38 10.74
CA LEU A 71 -8.15 -8.17 11.94
C LEU A 71 -9.48 -8.80 12.38
N ALA A 72 -9.60 -10.12 12.27
CA ALA A 72 -10.73 -10.84 12.80
C ALA A 72 -10.65 -10.88 14.33
N ASP A 73 -11.69 -10.41 15.01
CA ASP A 73 -11.83 -10.66 16.45
C ASP A 73 -12.29 -12.11 16.66
N PHE A 74 -11.50 -12.87 17.42
CA PHE A 74 -11.79 -14.25 17.77
C PHE A 74 -12.85 -14.38 18.90
N SER A 75 -13.42 -13.26 19.38
CA SER A 75 -14.43 -13.23 20.44
C SER A 75 -15.81 -13.78 20.06
N GLY A 76 -16.02 -14.19 18.79
CA GLY A 76 -17.28 -14.77 18.32
C GLY A 76 -18.38 -13.74 18.01
N TYR A 77 -18.13 -12.45 18.24
CA TYR A 77 -18.98 -11.38 17.78
C TYR A 77 -18.53 -10.93 16.39
N LYS A 78 -19.44 -11.00 15.42
CA LYS A 78 -19.22 -10.54 14.04
C LYS A 78 -19.21 -9.00 14.03
N ILE A 79 -18.14 -8.41 14.56
CA ILE A 79 -17.89 -6.98 14.44
C ILE A 79 -17.18 -6.81 13.09
N GLU A 80 -17.82 -6.12 12.15
CA GLU A 80 -17.17 -5.63 10.94
C GLU A 80 -16.15 -4.57 11.38
N TYR A 81 -14.91 -4.98 11.63
CA TYR A 81 -13.83 -4.04 11.85
C TYR A 81 -13.49 -3.35 10.54
N PRO A 82 -13.21 -2.05 10.56
CA PRO A 82 -12.62 -1.39 9.40
C PRO A 82 -11.32 -2.08 8.99
N ALA A 83 -11.00 -2.05 7.69
CA ALA A 83 -9.70 -2.47 7.15
C ALA A 83 -8.54 -2.13 8.12
N THR A 84 -7.83 -3.15 8.60
CA THR A 84 -6.73 -3.00 9.58
C THR A 84 -5.40 -2.78 8.89
N THR A 85 -5.19 -3.44 7.75
CA THR A 85 -4.01 -3.24 6.91
C THR A 85 -4.47 -3.03 5.48
N ILE A 86 -4.04 -1.92 4.89
CA ILE A 86 -4.29 -1.58 3.50
C ILE A 86 -2.95 -1.59 2.78
N GLN A 87 -2.84 -2.38 1.71
CA GLN A 87 -1.64 -2.47 0.89
C GLN A 87 -1.95 -1.85 -0.47
N ILE A 88 -1.17 -0.85 -0.86
CA ILE A 88 -1.34 -0.11 -2.11
C ILE A 88 -0.02 -0.17 -2.86
N CYS A 89 -0.04 -0.58 -4.13
CA CYS A 89 1.16 -0.61 -4.96
C CYS A 89 0.92 0.08 -6.30
N VAL A 90 1.81 1.00 -6.67
CA VAL A 90 1.82 1.64 -7.98
C VAL A 90 3.20 1.49 -8.61
N SER A 91 3.27 0.71 -9.69
CA SER A 91 4.55 0.31 -10.30
C SER A 91 5.44 -0.42 -9.27
N ARG A 92 6.56 0.19 -8.87
CA ARG A 92 7.54 -0.36 -7.94
C ARG A 92 7.53 0.33 -6.57
N ASN A 93 6.47 1.08 -6.27
CA ASN A 93 6.30 1.77 -4.99
C ASN A 93 5.06 1.21 -4.30
N CYS A 94 5.27 0.58 -3.15
CA CYS A 94 4.23 0.02 -2.33
C CYS A 94 4.13 0.75 -1.00
N LEU A 95 2.92 0.85 -0.48
CA LEU A 95 2.56 1.45 0.80
C LEU A 95 1.72 0.46 1.57
N ILE A 96 2.20 0.06 2.75
CA ILE A 96 1.46 -0.75 3.71
C ILE A 96 1.03 0.18 4.84
N PHE A 97 -0.27 0.46 4.90
CA PHE A 97 -0.88 1.34 5.88
C PHE A 97 -1.63 0.53 6.94
N HIS A 98 -1.16 0.59 8.18
CA HIS A 98 -1.83 -0.02 9.33
C HIS A 98 -2.82 0.97 9.94
N ASN A 99 -4.11 0.74 9.70
CA ASN A 99 -5.22 1.56 10.14
C ASN A 99 -5.74 1.11 11.52
N TYR A 100 -4.92 1.25 12.56
CA TYR A 100 -5.23 0.78 13.92
C TYR A 100 -6.29 1.62 14.66
N HIS A 101 -6.68 2.79 14.12
CA HIS A 101 -7.60 3.75 14.78
C HIS A 101 -8.77 4.17 13.89
N ALA A 102 -9.34 3.20 13.17
CA ALA A 102 -10.33 3.40 12.12
C ALA A 102 -11.74 3.87 12.56
N ARG A 103 -11.87 4.54 13.72
CA ARG A 103 -13.13 5.23 14.05
C ARG A 103 -13.36 6.47 13.17
N ARG A 104 -12.34 6.96 12.46
CA ARG A 104 -12.46 8.00 11.43
C ARG A 104 -11.69 7.59 10.20
N VAL A 105 -12.40 7.18 9.14
CA VAL A 105 -11.83 7.11 7.79
C VAL A 105 -11.26 8.49 7.48
N LEU A 106 -9.96 8.55 7.19
CA LEU A 106 -9.32 9.81 6.80
C LEU A 106 -9.93 10.26 5.48
N ARG A 107 -10.31 11.55 5.39
CA ARG A 107 -10.87 12.13 4.16
C ARG A 107 -10.03 11.82 2.91
N SER A 108 -8.70 11.76 3.07
CA SER A 108 -7.76 11.41 2.00
C SER A 108 -7.86 9.96 1.55
N LEU A 109 -8.08 8.99 2.45
CA LEU A 109 -8.35 7.59 2.08
C LEU A 109 -9.63 7.50 1.25
N PHE A 110 -10.71 8.14 1.72
CA PHE A 110 -11.97 8.15 0.99
C PHE A 110 -11.84 8.76 -0.40
N GLN A 111 -11.16 9.91 -0.52
CA GLN A 111 -10.90 10.56 -1.80
C GLN A 111 -10.03 9.70 -2.73
N PHE A 112 -9.04 9.00 -2.18
CA PHE A 112 -8.17 8.11 -2.94
C PHE A 112 -8.96 6.94 -3.55
N PHE A 113 -9.73 6.21 -2.73
CA PHE A 113 -10.52 5.07 -3.20
C PHE A 113 -11.71 5.47 -4.08
N SER A 114 -12.23 6.68 -3.92
CA SER A 114 -13.35 7.19 -4.72
C SER A 114 -12.92 7.90 -6.00
N ASN A 115 -11.61 7.93 -6.33
CA ASN A 115 -11.12 8.65 -7.50
C ASN A 115 -11.45 7.87 -8.79
N PRO A 116 -12.32 8.38 -9.68
CA PRO A 116 -12.74 7.66 -10.88
C PRO A 116 -11.62 7.53 -11.93
N ASN A 117 -10.51 8.24 -11.76
CA ASN A 117 -9.34 8.13 -12.64
C ASN A 117 -8.44 6.93 -12.28
N TYR A 118 -8.69 6.28 -11.15
CA TYR A 118 -7.89 5.17 -10.66
C TYR A 118 -8.61 3.85 -10.93
N THR A 119 -7.84 2.83 -11.31
CA THR A 119 -8.31 1.46 -11.46
C THR A 119 -7.60 0.62 -10.43
N PHE A 120 -8.36 0.14 -9.44
CA PHE A 120 -7.86 -0.75 -8.40
C PHE A 120 -7.89 -2.19 -8.89
N THR A 121 -6.79 -2.91 -8.70
CA THR A 121 -6.62 -4.30 -9.16
C THR A 121 -6.07 -5.16 -8.04
N GLY A 122 -6.60 -6.36 -7.88
CA GLY A 122 -6.16 -7.32 -6.87
C GLY A 122 -6.80 -8.68 -7.12
N VAL A 123 -6.38 -9.70 -6.38
CA VAL A 123 -7.03 -11.01 -6.37
C VAL A 123 -8.23 -10.92 -5.44
N ALA A 124 -9.40 -11.38 -5.88
CA ALA A 124 -10.65 -11.25 -5.10
C ALA A 124 -10.98 -9.80 -4.69
N ILE A 125 -10.63 -8.82 -5.54
CA ILE A 125 -10.77 -7.38 -5.27
C ILE A 125 -12.20 -6.95 -4.86
N SER A 126 -13.22 -7.67 -5.33
CA SER A 126 -14.62 -7.43 -4.94
C SER A 126 -14.87 -7.65 -3.44
N ASP A 127 -14.13 -8.56 -2.81
CA ASP A 127 -14.22 -8.80 -1.37
C ASP A 127 -13.40 -7.77 -0.60
N ASP A 128 -12.26 -7.33 -1.12
CA ASP A 128 -11.49 -6.22 -0.54
C ASP A 128 -12.27 -4.92 -0.55
N ALA A 129 -13.02 -4.64 -1.63
CA ALA A 129 -13.89 -3.48 -1.73
C ALA A 129 -14.99 -3.47 -0.65
N LYS A 130 -15.46 -4.64 -0.17
CA LYS A 130 -16.44 -4.73 0.91
C LYS A 130 -15.83 -4.46 2.30
N LYS A 131 -14.51 -4.60 2.44
CA LYS A 131 -13.77 -4.38 3.70
C LYS A 131 -13.43 -2.90 3.94
N LEU A 132 -13.55 -2.06 2.91
CA LEU A 132 -13.26 -0.61 2.92
C LEU A 132 -14.49 0.21 3.32
#